data_AF-A0A8J6MIB8-F1
#
_entry.id   AF-A0A8J6MIB8-F1
#
_cell.length_a   1.000
_cell.length_b   1.000
_cell.length_c   1.000
_cell.angle_alpha   90.00
_cell.angle_beta   90.00
_cell.angle_gamma   90.00
#
_symmetry.space_group_name_H-M   'P 1'
#
loop_
_entity.id
_entity.type
_entity.pdbx_description
1 polymer ?
#
loop_
_entity_poly.entity_id
_entity_poly.type
_entity_poly.pdbx_seq_one_letter_code
_entity_poly.pdbx_strand_id
1 'polypeptide(L)' 'KLGADDKVSGGGTDAAFAGLGTQAAVVERFRLQGFGAHSNDSEYVLISSIEPRLYLVTRLIMDISRGKVGGN' A
#
# COMPACT_ATOMS: atom_id res chain seq x y z
N LYS A 1 -3.50 2.14 14.92
CA LYS A 1 -4.54 1.69 13.96
C LYS A 1 -3.95 1.72 12.56
N LEU A 2 -4.08 0.63 11.80
CA LEU A 2 -3.74 0.60 10.38
C LEU A 2 -4.86 1.35 9.64
N GLY A 3 -4.56 2.55 9.13
CA GLY A 3 -5.54 3.38 8.42
C GLY A 3 -5.61 2.99 6.95
N ALA A 4 -6.83 2.83 6.44
CA ALA A 4 -7.13 2.86 5.02
C ALA A 4 -7.87 4.18 4.74
N ASP A 5 -7.50 4.85 3.65
CA ASP A 5 -8.15 6.07 3.19
C ASP A 5 -8.90 5.72 1.90
N ASP A 6 -10.20 5.99 1.86
CA ASP A 6 -11.05 5.80 0.68
C ASP A 6 -11.02 7.02 -0.25
N LYS A 7 -10.33 8.09 0.14
CA LYS A 7 -10.15 9.27 -0.69
C LYS A 7 -9.00 9.10 -1.66
N VAL A 8 -9.30 9.42 -2.91
CA VAL A 8 -8.28 9.60 -3.94
C VAL A 8 -7.41 10.81 -3.56
N SER A 9 -6.12 10.59 -3.48
CA SER A 9 -5.13 11.65 -3.34
C SER A 9 -4.56 11.98 -4.71
N GLY A 10 -4.18 13.25 -4.92
CA GLY A 10 -3.40 13.65 -6.08
C GLY A 10 -2.00 13.02 -6.10
N GLY A 11 -1.32 13.12 -7.24
CA GLY A 11 0.01 12.55 -7.49
C GLY A 11 -0.08 11.14 -8.05
N GLY A 12 0.06 11.01 -9.37
CA GLY A 12 0.09 9.72 -10.06
C GLY A 12 1.26 8.86 -9.60
N THR A 13 1.07 7.54 -9.64
CA THR A 13 2.08 6.53 -9.32
C THR A 13 2.08 5.44 -10.39
N ASP A 14 3.05 4.53 -10.34
CA ASP A 14 3.13 3.40 -11.28
C ASP A 14 1.92 2.47 -11.20
N ALA A 15 1.14 2.52 -10.11
CA ALA A 15 -0.12 1.78 -9.99
C ALA A 15 -1.15 2.17 -11.07
N ALA A 16 -1.17 3.43 -11.50
CA ALA A 16 -2.04 3.88 -12.59
C ALA A 16 -1.65 3.22 -13.91
N PHE A 17 -0.35 3.12 -14.21
CA PHE A 17 0.15 2.42 -15.39
C PHE A 17 -0.07 0.91 -15.30
N ALA A 18 0.21 0.30 -14.15
CA ALA A 18 -0.02 -1.13 -13.94
C ALA A 18 -1.50 -1.51 -14.17
N GLY A 19 -2.43 -0.66 -13.74
CA GLY A 19 -3.87 -0.86 -13.95
C GLY A 19 -4.33 -0.79 -15.40
N LEU A 20 -3.58 -0.16 -16.30
CA LEU A 20 -3.91 -0.11 -17.74
C LEU A 20 -3.68 -1.47 -18.43
N GLY A 21 -2.81 -2.32 -17.88
CA GLY A 21 -2.39 -3.57 -18.50
C GLY A 21 -3.13 -4.82 -18.05
N THR A 22 -4.13 -4.70 -17.15
CA THR A 22 -4.79 -5.86 -16.55
C THR A 22 -6.19 -5.55 -16.05
N GLN A 23 -7.04 -6.58 -15.94
CA GLN A 23 -8.32 -6.53 -15.23
C GLN A 23 -8.16 -6.82 -13.72
N ALA A 24 -6.98 -7.26 -13.29
CA ALA A 24 -6.71 -7.55 -11.89
C ALA A 24 -6.71 -6.26 -11.05
N ALA A 25 -7.11 -6.37 -9.78
CA ALA A 25 -7.04 -5.26 -8.85
C ALA A 25 -5.58 -4.84 -8.61
N VAL A 26 -5.31 -3.54 -8.68
CA VAL A 26 -4.02 -2.94 -8.35
C VAL A 26 -4.18 -2.13 -7.06
N VAL A 27 -3.29 -2.38 -6.10
CA VAL A 27 -3.30 -1.71 -4.79
C VAL A 27 -1.98 -0.96 -4.57
N GLU A 28 -2.06 0.25 -4.02
CA GLU A 28 -0.93 1.16 -3.78
C GLU A 28 -0.96 1.66 -2.31
N ARG A 29 0.09 2.35 -1.87
CA ARG A 29 0.27 2.96 -0.54
C ARG A 29 0.44 1.95 0.59
N PHE A 30 1.03 0.80 0.26
CA PHE A 30 1.41 -0.24 1.21
C PHE A 30 2.79 0.01 1.86
N ARG A 31 3.41 1.16 1.60
CA ARG A 31 4.69 1.58 2.18
C ARG A 31 4.61 1.89 3.68
N LEU A 32 5.78 2.14 4.29
CA LEU A 32 5.90 2.62 5.66
C LEU A 32 5.22 3.98 5.85
N GLN A 33 4.73 4.24 7.05
CA GLN A 33 4.22 5.57 7.38
C GLN A 33 5.39 6.53 7.53
N GLY A 34 5.24 7.74 7.01
CA GLY A 34 6.29 8.74 6.99
C GLY A 34 5.79 10.09 6.52
N PHE A 35 6.68 11.06 6.49
CA PHE A 35 6.41 12.43 6.09
C PHE A 35 7.65 13.03 5.41
N GLY A 36 7.48 14.15 4.71
CA GLY A 36 8.57 14.94 4.14
C GLY A 36 8.93 14.59 2.69
N ALA A 37 8.51 13.44 2.19
CA ALA A 37 8.73 13.05 0.80
C ALA A 37 8.17 14.12 -0.17
N HIS A 38 9.03 14.61 -1.07
CA HIS A 38 8.73 15.72 -2.00
C HIS A 38 8.37 17.06 -1.33
N SER A 39 8.93 17.35 -0.16
CA SER A 39 8.80 18.65 0.51
C SER A 39 10.17 19.22 0.90
N ASN A 40 10.19 20.43 1.47
CA ASN A 40 11.39 21.01 2.08
C ASN A 40 11.59 20.58 3.54
N ASP A 41 10.63 19.85 4.12
CA ASP A 41 10.73 19.32 5.47
C ASP A 41 11.64 18.09 5.51
N SER A 42 12.19 17.78 6.69
CA SER A 42 13.00 16.57 6.85
C SER A 42 12.19 15.31 6.57
N GLU A 43 12.67 14.48 5.66
CA GLU A 43 12.07 13.20 5.35
C GLU A 43 12.32 12.18 6.46
N TYR A 44 11.28 11.46 6.88
CA TYR A 44 11.40 10.38 7.86
C TYR A 44 10.31 9.32 7.71
N VAL A 45 10.55 8.16 8.32
CA VAL A 45 9.56 7.09 8.52
C VAL A 45 9.33 6.84 10.00
N LEU A 46 8.12 6.39 10.34
CA LEU A 46 7.78 5.96 11.69
C LEU A 46 8.25 4.51 11.87
N ILE A 47 9.26 4.29 12.72
CA ILE A 47 9.78 2.94 13.03
C ILE A 47 8.66 2.03 13.57
N SER A 48 7.74 2.58 14.37
CA SER A 48 6.57 1.88 14.89
C SER A 48 5.60 1.38 13.81
N SER A 49 5.72 1.87 12.58
CA SER A 49 4.92 1.41 11.44
C SER A 49 5.53 0.21 10.71
N ILE A 50 6.81 -0.13 10.96
CA ILE A 50 7.52 -1.18 10.21
C ILE A 50 6.90 -2.55 10.43
N GLU A 51 6.85 -3.03 11.68
CA GLU A 51 6.28 -4.33 12.03
C GLU A 51 4.84 -4.51 11.52
N PRO A 52 3.88 -3.61 11.80
CA PRO A 52 2.51 -3.82 11.38
C PRO A 52 2.33 -3.73 9.85
N ARG A 53 3.20 -3.00 9.12
CA ARG A 53 3.18 -2.96 7.64
C ARG A 53 3.74 -4.24 7.02
N LEU A 54 4.82 -4.78 7.57
CA LEU A 54 5.35 -6.08 7.15
C LEU A 54 4.32 -7.18 7.39
N TYR A 55 3.71 -7.21 8.58
CA TYR A 55 2.63 -8.15 8.87
C TYR A 55 1.50 -8.07 7.84
N LEU A 56 1.01 -6.86 7.55
CA LEU A 56 -0.10 -6.66 6.63
C LEU A 56 0.25 -7.10 5.21
N VAL A 57 1.43 -6.76 4.69
CA VAL A 57 1.84 -7.15 3.32
C VAL A 57 2.06 -8.66 3.21
N THR A 58 2.70 -9.27 4.21
CA THR A 58 2.92 -10.72 4.22
C THR A 58 1.60 -11.46 4.33
N ARG A 59 0.66 -10.96 5.14
CA ARG A 59 -0.66 -11.58 5.26
C ARG A 59 -1.49 -11.45 3.98
N LEU A 60 -1.45 -10.30 3.32
CA LEU A 60 -2.09 -10.10 2.02
C LEU A 60 -1.58 -11.13 1.00
N ILE A 61 -0.27 -11.27 0.86
CA ILE A 61 0.34 -12.25 -0.05
C ILE A 61 -0.10 -13.66 0.32
N MET A 62 0.02 -14.06 1.59
CA MET A 62 -0.36 -15.41 2.03
C MET A 62 -1.83 -15.73 1.79
N ASP A 63 -2.73 -14.79 2.06
CA ASP A 63 -4.16 -15.02 1.93
C ASP A 63 -4.59 -15.07 0.46
N ILE A 64 -4.03 -14.23 -0.42
CA ILE A 64 -4.24 -14.29 -1.87
C ILE A 64 -3.68 -15.59 -2.44
N SER A 65 -2.42 -15.95 -2.13
CA SER A 65 -1.79 -17.18 -2.66
C SER A 65 -2.49 -18.46 -2.22
N ARG A 66 -3.22 -18.42 -1.10
CA ARG A 66 -4.02 -19.56 -0.61
C ARG A 66 -5.48 -19.50 -1.05
N GLY A 67 -5.87 -18.54 -1.89
CA GLY A 67 -7.23 -18.38 -2.39
C GLY A 67 -8.25 -18.03 -1.30
N LYS A 68 -7.82 -17.46 -0.18
CA LYS A 68 -8.71 -17.11 0.95
C LYS A 68 -9.54 -15.85 0.71
N VAL A 69 -9.17 -15.05 -0.28
CA VAL A 69 -9.84 -13.82 -0.66
C VAL A 69 -10.02 -13.89 -2.18
N GLY A 70 -11.26 -14.02 -2.65
CA GLY A 70 -11.59 -14.18 -4.08
C GLY A 70 -11.95 -15.61 -4.54
N GLY A 71 -12.51 -16.45 -3.65
CA GLY A 71 -13.15 -17.71 -4.03
C GLY A 71 -14.68 -17.58 -4.01
N ASN A 72 -15.34 -18.26 -4.95
CA ASN A 72 -16.76 -18.63 -4.83
C ASN A 72 -17.00 -19.44 -3.56
#